data_AF-A0A975CJJ3-F1
#
_entry.id   AF-A0A975CJJ3-F1
#
_cell.length_a   1.000
_cell.length_b   1.000
_cell.length_c   1.000
_cell.angle_alpha   90.00
_cell.angle_beta   90.00
_cell.angle_gamma   90.00
#
_symmetry.space_group_name_H-M   'P 1'
#
loop_
_entity.id
_entity.type
_entity.pdbx_description
1 polymer ?
#
loop_
_entity_poly.entity_id
_entity_poly.type
_entity_poly.pdbx_seq_one_letter_code
_entity_poly.pdbx_strand_id
1 'polypeptide(L)'
;MDATLIKPLRLETLPADALDALKRETDPAITPKQRELAESIFVGLINSPAAERCTKDVLAQAAIVVLIQLSNDLGGFNYYITRMGNLRAAALRRAIHAAFTGRNVAQLARQHGLTDMRVRQILAEGP
;
A
#
# COMPACT_ATOMS: atom_id res chain seq x y z
N MET A 1 8.28 -10.81 1.40
CA MET A 1 7.69 -9.88 2.38
C MET A 1 6.20 -9.80 2.10
N ASP A 2 5.34 -10.09 3.07
CA ASP A 2 3.89 -9.96 2.88
C ASP A 2 3.50 -8.48 2.94
N ALA A 3 3.18 -7.89 1.79
CA ALA A 3 2.80 -6.48 1.68
C ALA A 3 1.52 -6.15 2.49
N THR A 4 0.74 -7.15 2.88
CA THR A 4 -0.43 -6.96 3.74
C THR A 4 -0.05 -6.71 5.20
N LEU A 5 1.18 -7.01 5.64
CA LEU A 5 1.66 -6.77 7.01
C LEU A 5 2.30 -5.39 7.21
N ILE A 6 2.60 -4.65 6.14
CA ILE A 6 3.10 -3.28 6.29
C ILE A 6 1.98 -2.40 6.84
N LYS A 7 2.21 -1.78 7.99
CA LYS A 7 1.33 -0.71 8.50
C LYS A 7 1.79 0.61 7.85
N PRO A 8 0.99 1.25 6.98
CA PRO A 8 1.41 2.49 6.34
C PRO A 8 1.67 3.56 7.39
N LEU A 9 2.80 4.25 7.28
CA LEU A 9 3.01 5.48 8.03
C LEU A 9 2.14 6.59 7.45
N ARG A 10 1.62 7.42 8.34
CA ARG A 10 0.83 8.59 7.96
C ARG A 10 1.81 9.76 7.82
N LEU A 11 1.77 10.46 6.69
CA LEU A 11 2.62 11.63 6.46
C LEU A 11 2.49 12.65 7.60
N GLU A 12 1.28 12.85 8.11
CA GLU A 12 1.02 13.77 9.24
C GLU A 12 1.65 13.34 10.58
N THR A 13 2.13 12.10 10.69
CA THR A 13 2.76 11.58 11.93
C THR A 13 4.28 11.57 11.89
N LEU A 14 4.87 11.95 10.75
CA LEU A 14 6.31 11.98 10.58
C LEU A 14 6.91 13.24 11.23
N PRO A 15 8.16 13.18 11.72
CA PRO A 15 8.85 14.37 12.20
C PRO A 15 9.04 15.38 11.07
N ALA A 16 9.12 16.67 11.42
CA ALA A 16 9.11 17.77 10.44
C ALA A 16 10.26 17.71 9.42
N ASP A 17 11.38 17.09 9.80
CA ASP A 17 12.60 16.90 9.02
C ASP A 17 12.59 15.60 8.20
N ALA A 18 11.56 14.75 8.36
CA ALA A 18 11.53 13.41 7.76
C ALA A 18 11.74 13.42 6.24
N LEU A 19 11.22 14.46 5.58
CA LEU A 19 11.22 14.61 4.12
C LEU A 19 12.40 15.43 3.59
N ASP A 20 13.32 15.89 4.44
CA ASP A 20 14.36 16.83 4.00
C ASP A 20 15.31 16.23 2.97
N ALA A 21 15.60 14.94 3.06
CA ALA A 21 16.35 14.22 2.04
C ALA A 21 15.63 14.25 0.69
N LEU A 22 14.32 13.97 0.68
CA LEU A 22 13.52 14.03 -0.54
C LEU A 22 13.44 15.44 -1.11
N LYS A 23 13.25 16.46 -0.26
CA LYS A 23 13.17 17.87 -0.70
C LYS A 23 14.45 18.31 -1.42
N ARG A 24 15.62 17.86 -0.98
CA ARG A 24 16.91 18.16 -1.65
C ARG A 24 17.03 17.54 -3.03
N GLU A 25 16.50 16.33 -3.21
CA GLU A 25 16.54 15.58 -4.48
C GLU A 25 15.41 15.98 -5.44
N THR A 26 14.44 16.77 -4.98
CA THR A 26 13.24 17.10 -5.77
C THR A 26 13.49 18.31 -6.67
N ASP A 27 13.31 18.14 -7.99
CA ASP A 27 13.33 19.25 -8.94
C ASP A 27 12.14 20.23 -8.69
N PRO A 28 12.36 21.56 -8.68
CA PRO A 28 11.29 22.54 -8.54
C PRO A 28 10.19 22.45 -9.60
N ALA A 29 10.48 21.89 -10.78
CA ALA A 29 9.55 21.78 -11.91
C ALA A 29 8.50 20.67 -11.74
N ILE A 30 8.63 19.78 -10.74
CA ILE A 30 7.61 18.74 -10.54
C ILE A 30 6.28 19.36 -10.06
N THR A 31 5.18 18.82 -10.56
CA THR A 31 3.84 19.28 -10.17
C THR A 31 3.53 18.93 -8.70
N PRO A 32 2.57 19.62 -8.05
CA PRO A 32 2.15 19.28 -6.68
C PRO A 32 1.73 17.81 -6.52
N LYS A 33 1.08 17.22 -7.54
CA LYS A 33 0.66 15.81 -7.49
C LYS A 33 1.81 14.83 -7.62
N GLN A 34 2.82 15.15 -8.43
CA GLN A 34 4.05 14.35 -8.49
C GLN A 34 4.81 14.44 -7.17
N ARG A 35 4.82 15.60 -6.51
CA ARG A 35 5.40 15.77 -5.17
C ARG A 35 4.70 14.90 -4.13
N GLU A 36 3.37 14.96 -4.05
CA GLU A 36 2.57 14.10 -3.15
C GLU A 36 2.86 12.61 -3.39
N LEU A 37 3.04 12.21 -4.64
CA LEU A 37 3.36 10.82 -5.01
C LEU A 37 4.78 10.43 -4.59
N ALA A 38 5.79 11.28 -4.85
CA ALA A 38 7.17 11.05 -4.40
C ALA A 38 7.27 10.95 -2.88
N GLU A 39 6.56 11.82 -2.15
CA GLU A 39 6.47 11.77 -0.69
C GLU A 39 5.87 10.43 -0.23
N SER A 40 4.78 9.99 -0.86
CA SER A 40 4.15 8.71 -0.53
C SER A 40 5.08 7.51 -0.78
N ILE A 41 5.82 7.51 -1.90
CA ILE A 41 6.82 6.47 -2.22
C ILE A 41 7.94 6.48 -1.18
N PHE A 42 8.52 7.65 -0.92
CA PHE A 42 9.61 7.81 0.02
C PHE A 42 9.23 7.37 1.43
N VAL A 43 8.04 7.74 1.90
CA VAL A 43 7.50 7.30 3.20
C VAL A 43 7.36 5.78 3.25
N GLY A 44 6.92 5.15 2.16
CA GLY A 44 6.91 3.70 2.03
C GLY A 44 8.30 3.07 2.15
N LEU A 45 9.31 3.67 1.52
CA LEU A 45 10.69 3.20 1.54
C LEU A 45 11.34 3.31 2.93
N ILE A 46 11.17 4.42 3.63
CA ILE A 46 11.69 4.59 4.99
C ILE A 46 10.93 3.74 6.03
N ASN A 47 9.73 3.26 5.69
CA ASN A 47 8.94 2.32 6.49
C ASN A 47 9.14 0.85 6.07
N SER A 48 10.19 0.57 5.30
CA SER A 48 10.51 -0.76 4.82
C SER A 48 11.84 -1.23 5.40
N PRO A 49 12.17 -2.54 5.31
CA PRO A 49 13.51 -3.03 5.67
C PRO A 49 14.66 -2.37 4.89
N ALA A 50 14.38 -1.66 3.79
CA ALA A 50 15.39 -0.87 3.09
C ALA A 50 15.95 0.26 3.96
N ALA A 51 15.16 0.79 4.91
CA ALA A 51 15.60 1.83 5.85
C ALA A 51 16.72 1.36 6.79
N GLU A 52 16.84 0.06 7.04
CA GLU A 52 17.92 -0.51 7.84
C GLU A 52 19.22 -0.66 7.05
N ARG A 53 19.15 -0.59 5.71
CA ARG A 53 20.25 -0.94 4.80
C ARG A 53 20.75 0.24 3.97
N CYS A 54 19.92 1.26 3.81
CA CYS A 54 20.20 2.42 2.95
C CYS A 54 20.08 3.71 3.74
N THR A 55 20.85 4.73 3.34
CA THR A 55 20.70 6.08 3.89
C THR A 55 19.40 6.73 3.39
N LYS A 56 18.89 7.74 4.12
CA LYS A 56 17.72 8.51 3.68
C LYS A 56 17.92 9.17 2.31
N ASP A 57 19.13 9.61 1.99
CA ASP A 57 19.43 10.21 0.68
C ASP A 57 19.33 9.18 -0.46
N VAL A 58 19.84 7.95 -0.26
CA VAL A 58 19.67 6.86 -1.24
C VAL A 58 18.20 6.50 -1.44
N LEU A 59 17.41 6.46 -0.35
CA LEU A 59 15.97 6.20 -0.44
C LEU A 59 15.21 7.36 -1.11
N ALA A 60 15.65 8.60 -0.94
CA ALA A 60 15.09 9.77 -1.61
C ALA A 60 15.33 9.70 -3.12
N GLN A 61 16.56 9.40 -3.53
CA GLN A 61 16.90 9.18 -4.94
C GLN A 61 16.08 8.04 -5.54
N ALA A 62 15.94 6.93 -4.82
CA ALA A 62 15.10 5.82 -5.26
C ALA A 62 13.63 6.23 -5.43
N ALA A 63 13.08 7.07 -4.54
CA ALA A 63 11.72 7.58 -4.67
C ALA A 63 11.52 8.43 -5.93
N ILE A 64 12.51 9.28 -6.27
CA ILE A 64 12.49 10.08 -7.50
C ILE A 64 12.59 9.19 -8.75
N VAL A 65 13.48 8.21 -8.75
CA VAL A 65 13.60 7.24 -9.87
C VAL A 65 12.27 6.51 -10.11
N VAL A 66 11.61 6.06 -9.04
CA VAL A 66 10.29 5.40 -9.15
C VAL A 66 9.24 6.37 -9.67
N LEU A 67 9.21 7.62 -9.20
CA LEU A 67 8.29 8.64 -9.71
C LEU A 67 8.46 8.86 -11.22
N ILE A 68 9.71 8.96 -11.69
CA ILE A 68 10.04 9.13 -13.12
C ILE A 68 9.54 7.91 -13.91
N GLN A 69 9.81 6.69 -13.43
CA GLN A 69 9.34 5.47 -14.07
C GLN A 69 7.81 5.42 -14.15
N LEU A 70 7.10 5.77 -13.06
CA LEU A 70 5.63 5.84 -13.06
C LEU A 70 5.13 6.89 -14.04
N SER A 71 5.79 8.05 -14.12
CA SER A 71 5.43 9.10 -15.08
C SER A 71 5.62 8.64 -16.53
N ASN A 72 6.65 7.83 -16.80
CA ASN A 72 6.91 7.24 -18.12
C ASN A 72 5.86 6.18 -18.49
N ASP A 73 5.56 5.26 -17.58
CA ASP A 73 4.74 4.09 -17.88
C ASP A 73 3.24 4.38 -17.82
N LEU A 74 2.85 5.27 -16.89
CA LEU A 74 1.45 5.52 -16.52
C LEU A 74 1.03 6.97 -16.80
N GLY A 75 1.93 7.81 -17.30
CA GLY A 75 1.64 9.20 -17.63
C GLY A 75 0.54 9.34 -18.69
N GLY A 76 -0.31 10.35 -18.52
CA GLY A 76 -1.42 10.62 -19.45
C GLY A 76 -2.70 9.82 -19.18
N PHE A 77 -2.69 8.87 -18.23
CA PHE A 77 -3.86 8.09 -17.83
C PHE A 77 -4.32 8.46 -16.42
N ASN A 78 -5.63 8.35 -16.17
CA ASN A 78 -6.22 8.53 -14.85
C ASN A 78 -6.38 7.18 -14.16
N TYR A 79 -5.51 6.85 -13.21
CA TYR A 79 -5.61 5.64 -12.40
C TYR A 79 -6.35 5.87 -11.09
N TYR A 80 -7.32 5.02 -10.80
CA TYR A 80 -7.97 5.00 -9.50
C TYR A 80 -7.17 4.13 -8.51
N ILE A 81 -6.58 4.76 -7.50
CA ILE A 81 -5.90 4.05 -6.41
C ILE A 81 -6.93 3.70 -5.32
N THR A 82 -7.29 2.41 -5.22
CA THR A 82 -8.22 1.94 -4.19
C THR A 82 -7.57 1.91 -2.80
N ARG A 83 -8.35 2.17 -1.75
CA ARG A 83 -7.85 2.14 -0.36
C ARG A 83 -7.37 0.74 0.02
N MET A 84 -6.28 0.65 0.79
CA MET A 84 -5.70 -0.62 1.27
C MET A 84 -6.71 -1.54 1.98
N GLY A 85 -7.66 -0.98 2.74
CA GLY A 85 -8.74 -1.75 3.37
C GLY A 85 -9.60 -2.51 2.37
N ASN A 86 -9.85 -1.92 1.19
CA ASN A 86 -10.62 -2.56 0.12
C ASN A 86 -9.81 -3.68 -0.56
N LEU A 87 -8.49 -3.50 -0.73
CA LEU A 87 -7.61 -4.56 -1.25
C LEU A 87 -7.54 -5.76 -0.31
N ARG A 88 -7.35 -5.50 0.99
CA ARG A 88 -7.35 -6.56 2.01
C ARG A 88 -8.71 -7.26 2.08
N ALA A 89 -9.81 -6.51 2.03
CA ALA A 89 -11.15 -7.09 1.99
C ALA A 89 -11.38 -7.92 0.73
N ALA A 90 -10.91 -7.48 -0.44
CA ALA A 90 -11.04 -8.25 -1.68
C ALA A 90 -10.16 -9.52 -1.65
N ALA A 91 -8.93 -9.43 -1.13
CA ALA A 91 -8.06 -10.58 -0.96
C ALA A 91 -8.64 -11.61 0.03
N LEU A 92 -9.17 -11.14 1.16
CA LEU A 92 -9.88 -11.98 2.13
C LEU A 92 -11.11 -12.64 1.51
N ARG A 93 -11.93 -11.90 0.77
CA ARG A 93 -13.09 -12.45 0.05
C ARG A 93 -12.68 -13.57 -0.91
N ARG A 94 -11.66 -13.33 -1.75
CA ARG A 94 -11.13 -14.36 -2.65
C ARG A 94 -10.61 -15.59 -1.90
N ALA A 95 -9.89 -15.40 -0.81
CA ALA A 95 -9.37 -16.51 -0.01
C ALA A 95 -10.51 -17.35 0.60
N ILE A 96 -11.54 -16.69 1.14
CA ILE A 96 -12.73 -17.35 1.70
C ILE A 96 -13.50 -18.10 0.61
N HIS A 97 -13.74 -17.50 -0.56
CA HIS A 97 -14.40 -18.17 -1.69
C HIS A 97 -13.61 -19.38 -2.19
N ALA A 98 -12.28 -19.26 -2.33
CA ALA A 98 -11.43 -20.35 -2.79
C ALA A 98 -11.36 -21.53 -1.79
N ALA A 99 -11.43 -21.23 -0.48
CA ALA A 99 -11.37 -22.24 0.58
C ALA A 99 -12.74 -22.80 0.99
N PHE A 100 -13.84 -22.27 0.44
CA PHE A 100 -15.19 -22.70 0.81
C PHE A 100 -15.57 -24.04 0.18
N THR A 101 -15.93 -25.01 1.02
CA THR A 101 -16.30 -26.38 0.60
C THR A 101 -17.81 -26.63 0.70
N GLY A 102 -18.62 -25.58 0.87
CA GLY A 102 -20.08 -25.66 1.03
C GLY A 102 -20.55 -25.81 2.48
N ARG A 103 -19.72 -26.36 3.39
CA ARG A 103 -20.13 -26.70 4.76
C ARG A 103 -19.18 -26.23 5.85
N ASN A 104 -18.07 -25.58 5.49
CA ASN A 104 -16.97 -25.26 6.40
C ASN A 104 -16.99 -23.82 6.95
N VAL A 105 -18.16 -23.17 7.05
CA VAL A 105 -18.29 -21.77 7.51
C VAL A 105 -17.63 -21.54 8.87
N ALA A 106 -17.92 -22.39 9.85
CA ALA A 106 -17.38 -22.25 11.21
C ALA A 106 -15.86 -22.49 11.29
N GLN A 107 -15.28 -23.20 10.32
CA GLN A 107 -13.83 -23.39 10.19
C GLN A 107 -13.18 -22.13 9.61
N LEU A 108 -13.73 -21.59 8.52
CA LEU A 108 -13.26 -20.36 7.88
C LEU A 108 -13.35 -19.17 8.84
N ALA A 109 -14.44 -19.08 9.62
CA ALA A 109 -14.62 -18.07 10.65
C ALA A 109 -13.46 -18.07 11.65
N ARG A 110 -13.10 -19.25 12.17
CA ARG A 110 -11.97 -19.41 13.10
C ARG A 110 -10.63 -19.10 12.45
N GLN A 111 -10.39 -19.60 11.24
CA GLN A 111 -9.12 -19.39 10.52
C GLN A 111 -8.83 -17.92 10.24
N HIS A 112 -9.86 -17.12 9.96
CA HIS A 112 -9.72 -15.72 9.60
C HIS A 112 -10.09 -14.74 10.72
N GLY A 113 -10.42 -15.23 11.92
CA GLY A 113 -10.83 -14.37 13.04
C GLY A 113 -12.13 -13.61 12.78
N LEU A 114 -13.07 -14.21 12.06
CA LEU A 114 -14.37 -13.63 11.69
C LEU A 114 -15.51 -14.33 12.44
N THR A 115 -16.69 -13.71 12.40
CA THR A 115 -17.93 -14.38 12.81
C THR A 115 -18.50 -15.21 11.66
N ASP A 116 -19.24 -16.28 11.97
CA ASP A 116 -19.96 -17.08 10.98
C ASP A 116 -20.86 -16.23 10.07
N MET A 117 -21.51 -15.21 10.65
CA MET A 117 -22.34 -14.26 9.89
C MET A 117 -21.50 -13.50 8.84
N ARG A 118 -20.31 -13.02 9.21
CA ARG A 118 -19.47 -12.26 8.27
C ARG A 118 -18.95 -13.15 7.13
N VAL A 119 -18.64 -14.41 7.41
CA VAL A 119 -18.28 -15.39 6.38
C VAL A 119 -19.45 -15.63 5.43
N ARG A 120 -20.68 -15.80 5.93
CA ARG A 120 -21.88 -15.96 5.09
C ARG A 120 -22.15 -14.74 4.21
N GLN A 121 -21.99 -13.53 4.74
CA GLN A 121 -22.11 -12.30 3.96
C GLN A 121 -21.11 -12.25 2.81
N ILE A 122 -19.83 -12.55 3.10
CA ILE A 122 -18.77 -12.61 2.09
C ILE A 122 -19.10 -13.62 0.97
N LEU A 123 -19.63 -14.79 1.33
CA LEU A 123 -20.03 -15.81 0.35
C LEU A 123 -21.24 -15.38 -0.48
N ALA A 124 -22.16 -14.61 0.09
CA ALA A 124 -23.35 -14.09 -0.60
C ALA A 124 -23.04 -12.90 -1.53
N GLU A 125 -22.01 -12.10 -1.24
CA GLU A 125 -21.56 -10.97 -2.05
C GLU A 125 -20.94 -11.39 -3.41
N GLY A 126 -20.70 -12.69 -3.63
CA GLY A 126 -20.01 -13.21 -4.81
C GLY A 126 -18.48 -12.99 -4.78
N PRO A 127 -17.72 -13.66 -5.66
CA PRO A 127 -16.27 -13.52 -5.75
C PRO A 127 -15.80 -12.16 -6.29
#